data_AF-A0AAV0GGN7-F1
#
_entry.id   AF-A0AAV0GGN7-F1
#
_cell.length_a   1.000
_cell.length_b   1.000
_cell.length_c   1.000
_cell.angle_alpha   90.00
_cell.angle_beta   90.00
_cell.angle_gamma   90.00
#
_symmetry.space_group_name_H-M   'P 1'
#
loop_
_entity.id
_entity.type
_entity.pdbx_description
1 polymer ?
#
loop_
_entity_poly.entity_id
_entity_poly.type
_entity_poly.pdbx_seq_one_letter_code
_entity_poly.pdbx_strand_id
1 'polypeptide(L)'
;MSKNEEAMDDFDVDKGLDDLGQRPKRRQKTKKKMLLKKAADDKVVVKVNSFGVHAGKEWTELTNYIGVLVRDHVSIVHDEWRHVKVKLKDEMWNHLKELFVLSDNSKKHVLATMSVAFRNFKSMLRNDFIYQHAHNLEKLALPPTEYKQISKKEWKLFVKKTFSEEFVEKSQKAKARRKKHKLNHRLGSTGYGGLLVKK
;
A
#
# COMPACT_ATOMS: atom_id res chain seq x y z
N MET A 1 -7.89 -30.19 -38.72
CA MET A 1 -8.50 -29.15 -37.86
C MET A 1 -7.38 -28.50 -37.09
N SER A 2 -7.01 -27.30 -37.53
CA SER A 2 -5.89 -26.49 -37.09
C SER A 2 -6.44 -25.16 -36.59
N LYS A 3 -5.63 -24.48 -35.76
CA LYS A 3 -5.78 -23.12 -35.20
C LYS A 3 -6.44 -23.04 -33.82
N ASN A 4 -5.62 -23.21 -32.77
CA ASN A 4 -5.67 -22.33 -31.60
C ASN A 4 -4.47 -22.58 -30.65
N GLU A 5 -3.23 -22.43 -31.15
CA GLU A 5 -2.04 -22.52 -30.30
C GLU A 5 -0.99 -21.40 -30.53
N GLU A 6 -1.24 -20.43 -31.42
CA GLU A 6 -0.27 -19.37 -31.79
C GLU A 6 -0.76 -17.94 -31.46
N ALA A 7 -1.07 -17.65 -30.20
CA ALA A 7 -1.36 -16.26 -29.81
C ALA A 7 -0.85 -15.91 -28.41
N MET A 8 0.34 -16.38 -28.05
CA MET A 8 0.98 -16.03 -26.77
C MET A 8 2.44 -15.57 -26.91
N ASP A 9 2.89 -15.27 -28.13
CA ASP A 9 4.32 -15.07 -28.43
C ASP A 9 4.66 -13.69 -29.00
N ASP A 10 3.87 -12.65 -28.71
CA ASP A 10 4.19 -11.30 -29.21
C ASP A 10 3.82 -10.18 -28.20
N PHE A 11 4.14 -10.40 -26.92
CA PHE A 11 4.24 -9.29 -25.97
C PHE A 11 5.68 -8.80 -25.97
N ASP A 12 5.93 -7.77 -26.79
CA ASP A 12 7.21 -7.10 -26.91
C ASP A 12 7.54 -6.36 -25.59
N VAL A 13 8.25 -7.05 -24.69
CA VAL A 13 8.63 -6.62 -23.33
C VAL A 13 9.90 -5.75 -23.33
N ASP A 14 10.26 -5.12 -24.46
CA ASP A 14 11.55 -4.41 -24.55
C ASP A 14 11.50 -2.89 -24.27
N LYS A 15 10.32 -2.25 -24.18
CA LYS A 15 10.26 -0.79 -23.95
C LYS A 15 10.07 -0.40 -22.48
N GLY A 16 11.18 -0.42 -21.73
CA GLY A 16 11.38 0.39 -20.52
C GLY A 16 11.92 -0.33 -19.29
N LEU A 17 12.83 -1.30 -19.47
CA LEU A 17 13.45 -2.08 -18.39
C LEU A 17 14.91 -1.68 -18.12
N ASP A 18 15.33 -0.52 -18.58
CA ASP A 18 16.69 -0.02 -18.61
C ASP A 18 16.94 1.12 -17.60
N ASP A 19 16.34 1.03 -16.40
CA ASP A 19 16.72 1.86 -15.24
C ASP A 19 16.34 1.20 -13.90
N LEU A 20 16.65 -0.10 -13.74
CA LEU A 20 16.57 -0.77 -12.44
C LEU A 20 17.97 -0.90 -11.83
N GLY A 21 18.59 0.25 -11.52
CA GLY A 21 19.76 0.29 -10.64
C GLY A 21 19.50 -0.53 -9.36
N GLN A 22 20.51 -1.31 -8.94
CA GLN A 22 20.42 -2.17 -7.77
C GLN A 22 20.02 -1.35 -6.53
N ARG A 23 18.79 -1.52 -6.06
CA ARG A 23 18.24 -0.76 -4.93
C ARG A 23 18.88 -1.20 -3.61
N PRO A 24 19.17 -0.27 -2.68
CA PRO A 24 19.72 -0.61 -1.37
C PRO A 24 18.83 -1.57 -0.57
N LYS A 25 19.45 -2.32 0.35
CA LYS A 25 18.76 -3.28 1.26
C LYS A 25 17.58 -2.59 1.96
N ARG A 26 16.40 -3.17 1.80
CA ARG A 26 15.13 -2.59 2.27
C ARG A 26 14.83 -2.92 3.72
N ARG A 27 14.17 -1.97 4.40
CA ARG A 27 13.66 -2.13 5.77
C ARG A 27 12.59 -3.23 5.82
N GLN A 28 12.73 -4.16 6.75
CA GLN A 28 11.83 -5.31 6.94
C GLN A 28 10.40 -4.91 7.34
N LYS A 29 9.43 -5.82 7.10
CA LYS A 29 8.01 -5.68 7.48
C LYS A 29 7.88 -5.29 8.96
N THR A 30 7.37 -4.09 9.23
CA THR A 30 7.01 -3.69 10.59
C THR A 30 5.70 -4.38 10.98
N LYS A 31 5.70 -5.14 12.08
CA LYS A 31 4.50 -5.86 12.58
C LYS A 31 3.80 -5.16 13.75
N LYS A 32 4.45 -4.19 14.41
CA LYS A 32 3.91 -3.42 15.57
C LYS A 32 3.18 -4.28 16.63
N LYS A 33 3.65 -5.52 16.87
CA LYS A 33 3.02 -6.48 17.80
C LYS A 33 2.85 -5.96 19.23
N MET A 34 3.66 -5.00 19.66
CA MET A 34 3.58 -4.40 20.99
C MET A 34 2.27 -3.64 21.23
N LEU A 35 1.66 -3.08 20.18
CA LEU A 35 0.37 -2.39 20.32
C LEU A 35 -0.77 -3.37 20.61
N LEU A 36 -0.65 -4.64 20.19
CA LEU A 36 -1.61 -5.70 20.49
C LEU A 36 -1.47 -6.24 21.93
N LYS A 37 -0.44 -5.82 22.67
CA LYS A 37 -0.16 -6.28 24.05
C LYS A 37 -0.47 -5.22 25.10
N LYS A 38 -0.92 -4.03 24.70
CA LYS A 38 -1.28 -2.95 25.64
C LYS A 38 -2.61 -3.29 26.31
N ALA A 39 -2.71 -3.01 27.61
CA ALA A 39 -3.97 -3.08 28.32
C ALA A 39 -4.96 -2.06 27.74
N ALA A 40 -6.27 -2.32 27.88
CA ALA A 40 -7.32 -1.46 27.33
C ALA A 40 -7.24 0.00 27.83
N ASP A 41 -6.64 0.21 29.00
CA ASP A 41 -6.48 1.52 29.63
C ASP A 41 -5.24 2.30 29.15
N ASP A 42 -4.33 1.69 28.38
CA ASP A 42 -3.07 2.29 27.90
C ASP A 42 -3.17 2.75 26.43
N LYS A 43 -4.26 3.47 26.12
CA LYS A 43 -4.53 4.00 24.78
C LYS A 43 -3.56 5.14 24.43
N VAL A 44 -3.05 5.12 23.20
CA VAL A 44 -2.16 6.19 22.71
C VAL A 44 -3.01 7.40 22.31
N VAL A 45 -2.77 8.55 22.94
CA VAL A 45 -3.44 9.81 22.62
C VAL A 45 -2.84 10.43 21.37
N VAL A 46 -3.64 10.55 20.31
CA VAL A 46 -3.19 11.15 19.05
C VAL A 46 -3.41 12.66 19.10
N LYS A 47 -2.31 13.41 19.15
CA LYS A 47 -2.34 14.88 19.20
C LYS A 47 -2.81 15.46 17.87
N VAL A 48 -3.64 16.49 17.98
CA VAL A 48 -4.10 17.34 16.88
C VAL A 48 -3.47 18.71 17.07
N ASN A 49 -2.89 19.28 16.01
CA ASN A 49 -2.33 20.64 16.08
C ASN A 49 -3.44 21.70 16.01
N SER A 50 -3.08 22.98 16.16
CA SER A 50 -4.01 24.12 16.12
C SER A 50 -4.81 24.26 14.82
N PHE A 51 -4.42 23.56 13.75
CA PHE A 51 -5.09 23.56 12.45
C PHE A 51 -5.96 22.32 12.23
N GLY A 52 -6.20 21.51 13.27
CA GLY A 52 -7.00 20.30 13.13
C GLY A 52 -6.27 19.13 12.45
N VAL A 53 -4.95 19.24 12.27
CA VAL A 53 -4.14 18.20 11.60
C VAL A 53 -3.44 17.32 12.62
N HIS A 54 -3.53 16.01 12.44
CA HIS A 54 -2.80 15.05 13.26
C HIS A 54 -1.30 15.12 12.99
N ALA A 55 -0.52 15.25 14.04
CA ALA A 55 0.93 15.38 13.95
C ALA A 55 1.62 14.78 15.17
N GLY A 56 2.94 14.59 15.08
CA GLY A 56 3.74 14.01 16.15
C GLY A 56 4.03 12.51 16.01
N LYS A 57 4.68 11.97 17.04
CA LYS A 57 5.14 10.58 17.06
C LYS A 57 3.96 9.61 17.12
N GLU A 58 2.91 10.00 17.82
CA GLU A 58 1.67 9.27 18.06
C GLU A 58 0.87 9.08 16.76
N TRP A 59 0.77 10.12 15.94
CA TRP A 59 0.20 10.01 14.59
C TRP A 59 1.04 9.13 13.67
N THR A 60 2.36 9.25 13.75
CA THR A 60 3.28 8.38 12.99
C THR A 60 3.12 6.92 13.41
N GLU A 61 2.91 6.65 14.69
CA GLU A 61 2.62 5.32 15.18
C GLU A 61 1.28 4.77 14.67
N LEU A 62 0.22 5.58 14.74
CA LEU A 62 -1.08 5.24 14.19
C LEU A 62 -1.00 4.92 12.69
N THR A 63 -0.38 5.78 11.89
CA THR A 63 -0.26 5.60 10.42
C THR A 63 0.54 4.33 10.06
N ASN A 64 1.59 4.04 10.82
CA ASN A 64 2.33 2.79 10.67
C ASN A 64 1.46 1.57 10.99
N TYR A 65 0.66 1.63 12.07
CA TYR A 65 -0.23 0.56 12.47
C TYR A 65 -1.40 0.39 11.49
N ILE A 66 -1.98 1.47 10.96
CA ILE A 66 -2.93 1.45 9.85
C ILE A 66 -2.38 0.64 8.68
N GLY A 67 -1.10 0.86 8.34
CA GLY A 67 -0.43 0.08 7.30
C GLY A 67 -0.38 -1.41 7.61
N VAL A 68 -0.19 -1.82 8.87
CA VAL A 68 -0.26 -3.23 9.28
C VAL A 68 -1.69 -3.76 9.11
N LEU A 69 -2.66 -3.05 9.66
CA LEU A 69 -4.06 -3.44 9.68
C LEU A 69 -4.61 -3.68 8.27
N VAL A 70 -4.34 -2.73 7.36
CA VAL A 70 -4.74 -2.84 5.95
C VAL A 70 -4.11 -4.05 5.26
N ARG A 71 -2.82 -4.33 5.51
CA ARG A 71 -2.13 -5.48 4.90
C ARG A 71 -2.65 -6.82 5.36
N ASP A 72 -3.12 -6.87 6.61
CA ASP A 72 -3.56 -8.10 7.24
C ASP A 72 -5.03 -8.42 6.91
N HIS A 73 -5.88 -7.41 6.69
CA HIS A 73 -7.33 -7.59 6.54
C HIS A 73 -7.89 -7.31 5.15
N VAL A 74 -7.20 -6.55 4.29
CA VAL A 74 -7.74 -6.10 3.01
C VAL A 74 -7.16 -6.91 1.86
N SER A 75 -8.03 -7.61 1.12
CA SER A 75 -7.64 -8.38 -0.05
C SER A 75 -7.00 -7.51 -1.14
N ILE A 76 -5.89 -8.01 -1.71
CA ILE A 76 -5.18 -7.35 -2.81
C ILE A 76 -5.95 -7.39 -4.13
N VAL A 77 -6.97 -8.25 -4.24
CA VAL A 77 -7.79 -8.40 -5.45
C VAL A 77 -8.66 -7.17 -5.69
N HIS A 78 -9.06 -6.45 -4.64
CA HIS A 78 -9.81 -5.21 -4.80
C HIS A 78 -9.01 -4.16 -5.56
N ASP A 79 -9.58 -3.63 -6.64
CA ASP A 79 -8.91 -2.64 -7.48
C ASP A 79 -8.74 -1.29 -6.81
N GLU A 80 -9.83 -0.83 -6.21
CA GLU A 80 -9.92 0.48 -5.58
C GLU A 80 -10.44 0.34 -4.16
N TRP A 81 -10.01 1.26 -3.30
CA TRP A 81 -10.48 1.34 -1.92
C TRP A 81 -12.00 1.49 -1.81
N ARG A 82 -12.63 2.09 -2.83
CA ARG A 82 -14.09 2.26 -2.89
C ARG A 82 -14.82 0.91 -2.92
N HIS A 83 -14.24 -0.12 -3.54
CA HIS A 83 -14.82 -1.46 -3.65
C HIS A 83 -14.67 -2.31 -2.38
N VAL A 84 -13.87 -1.86 -1.40
CA VAL A 84 -13.76 -2.53 -0.10
C VAL A 84 -15.05 -2.28 0.70
N LYS A 85 -15.66 -3.36 1.23
CA LYS A 85 -16.92 -3.32 1.97
C LYS A 85 -16.87 -2.30 3.11
N VAL A 86 -17.95 -1.53 3.27
CA VAL A 86 -18.08 -0.52 4.33
C VAL A 86 -17.96 -1.16 5.71
N LYS A 87 -18.59 -2.31 5.93
CA LYS A 87 -18.50 -3.08 7.18
C LYS A 87 -17.04 -3.35 7.60
N LEU A 88 -16.19 -3.79 6.68
CA LEU A 88 -14.77 -4.06 6.97
C LEU A 88 -14.01 -2.78 7.33
N LYS A 89 -14.32 -1.66 6.67
CA LYS A 89 -13.74 -0.35 7.00
C LYS A 89 -14.13 0.09 8.41
N ASP A 90 -15.39 -0.15 8.79
CA ASP A 90 -15.90 0.19 10.12
C ASP A 90 -15.32 -0.72 11.21
N GLU A 91 -15.18 -2.01 10.95
CA GLU A 91 -14.48 -2.95 11.86
C GLU A 91 -13.04 -2.50 12.11
N MET A 92 -12.30 -2.19 11.05
CA MET A 92 -10.93 -1.65 11.17
C MET A 92 -10.89 -0.30 11.90
N TRP A 93 -11.89 0.57 11.71
CA TRP A 93 -12.00 1.83 12.45
C TRP A 93 -12.24 1.60 13.94
N ASN A 94 -13.16 0.70 14.29
CA ASN A 94 -13.46 0.37 15.69
C ASN A 94 -12.25 -0.24 16.39
N HIS A 95 -11.54 -1.16 15.71
CA HIS A 95 -10.28 -1.72 16.21
C HIS A 95 -9.23 -0.64 16.53
N LEU A 96 -9.15 0.43 15.74
CA LEU A 96 -8.25 1.54 16.04
C LEU A 96 -8.69 2.36 17.26
N LYS A 97 -9.99 2.51 17.51
CA LYS A 97 -10.52 3.21 18.71
C LYS A 97 -10.28 2.45 20.02
N GLU A 98 -10.07 1.14 19.93
CA GLU A 98 -9.67 0.32 21.07
C GLU A 98 -8.22 0.61 21.49
N LEU A 99 -7.35 0.91 20.53
CA LEU A 99 -5.91 1.10 20.77
C LEU A 99 -5.47 2.57 20.89
N PHE A 100 -6.22 3.48 20.28
CA PHE A 100 -5.89 4.90 20.20
C PHE A 100 -7.07 5.77 20.64
N VAL A 101 -6.78 6.88 21.31
CA VAL A 101 -7.79 7.91 21.59
C VAL A 101 -7.98 8.74 20.33
N LEU A 102 -9.08 8.50 19.62
CA LEU A 102 -9.44 9.14 18.36
C LEU A 102 -10.83 9.77 18.47
N SER A 103 -11.00 10.96 17.93
CA SER A 103 -12.33 11.58 17.80
C SER A 103 -13.06 11.03 16.56
N ASP A 104 -14.38 11.02 16.59
CA ASP A 104 -15.17 10.57 15.43
C ASP A 104 -14.96 11.46 14.19
N ASN A 105 -14.64 12.74 14.40
CA ASN A 105 -14.27 13.67 13.33
C ASN A 105 -13.02 13.22 12.55
N SER A 106 -12.15 12.42 13.17
CA SER A 106 -10.95 11.86 12.54
C SER A 106 -11.23 10.67 11.63
N LYS A 107 -12.42 10.06 11.68
CA LYS A 107 -12.74 8.85 10.92
C LYS A 107 -12.48 9.02 9.42
N LYS A 108 -12.91 10.14 8.83
CA LYS A 108 -12.68 10.46 7.41
C LYS A 108 -11.20 10.49 7.08
N HIS A 109 -10.39 11.13 7.93
CA HIS A 109 -8.96 11.23 7.72
C HIS A 109 -8.27 9.86 7.86
N VAL A 110 -8.65 9.07 8.86
CA VAL A 110 -8.09 7.73 9.09
C VAL A 110 -8.43 6.77 7.94
N LEU A 111 -9.67 6.79 7.43
CA LEU A 111 -10.05 6.01 6.25
C LEU A 111 -9.31 6.46 4.98
N ALA A 112 -9.04 7.76 4.82
CA ALA A 112 -8.21 8.26 3.74
C ALA A 112 -6.76 7.75 3.86
N THR A 113 -6.19 7.75 5.07
CA THR A 113 -4.86 7.19 5.35
C THR A 113 -4.82 5.69 5.04
N MET A 114 -5.85 4.92 5.40
CA MET A 114 -5.97 3.50 5.03
C MET A 114 -5.97 3.30 3.51
N SER A 115 -6.71 4.14 2.77
CA SER A 115 -6.75 4.06 1.30
C SER A 115 -5.38 4.28 0.65
N VAL A 116 -4.60 5.23 1.19
CA VAL A 116 -3.22 5.49 0.74
C VAL A 116 -2.32 4.32 1.09
N ALA A 117 -2.43 3.79 2.32
CA ALA A 117 -1.67 2.62 2.75
C ALA A 117 -1.96 1.39 1.87
N PHE A 118 -3.22 1.16 1.50
CA PHE A 118 -3.62 0.09 0.59
C PHE A 118 -2.98 0.23 -0.79
N ARG A 119 -3.06 1.43 -1.39
CA ARG A 119 -2.42 1.70 -2.68
C ARG A 119 -0.91 1.51 -2.63
N ASN A 120 -0.27 2.00 -1.57
CA ASN A 120 1.17 1.87 -1.36
C ASN A 120 1.58 0.40 -1.20
N PHE A 121 0.78 -0.40 -0.48
CA PHE A 121 1.02 -1.83 -0.34
C PHE A 121 0.96 -2.56 -1.69
N LYS A 122 -0.08 -2.34 -2.49
CA LYS A 122 -0.17 -2.93 -3.84
C LYS A 122 0.95 -2.44 -4.76
N SER A 123 1.37 -1.18 -4.63
CA SER A 123 2.52 -0.65 -5.38
C SER A 123 3.82 -1.35 -5.00
N MET A 124 4.07 -1.55 -3.71
CA MET A 124 5.22 -2.28 -3.19
C MET A 124 5.22 -3.73 -3.70
N LEU A 125 4.08 -4.44 -3.61
CA LEU A 125 3.99 -5.81 -4.12
C LEU A 125 4.37 -5.93 -5.61
N ARG A 126 3.88 -5.00 -6.44
CA ARG A 126 4.21 -4.95 -7.87
C ARG A 126 5.68 -4.68 -8.12
N ASN A 127 6.21 -3.63 -7.52
CA ASN A 127 7.58 -3.21 -7.79
C ASN A 127 8.63 -4.17 -7.24
N ASP A 128 8.32 -4.91 -6.18
CA ASP A 128 9.32 -5.67 -5.43
C ASP A 128 9.26 -7.15 -5.73
N PHE A 129 8.07 -7.68 -5.99
CA PHE A 129 7.88 -9.12 -6.18
C PHE A 129 7.43 -9.49 -7.58
N ILE A 130 6.78 -8.56 -8.32
CA ILE A 130 6.34 -8.83 -9.70
C ILE A 130 7.39 -8.36 -10.70
N TYR A 131 7.66 -7.06 -10.75
CA TYR A 131 8.57 -6.49 -11.76
C TYR A 131 10.03 -6.92 -11.59
N GLN A 132 10.48 -7.21 -10.36
CA GLN A 132 11.82 -7.77 -10.14
C GLN A 132 11.98 -9.21 -10.67
N HIS A 133 10.87 -9.91 -10.88
CA HIS A 133 10.85 -11.32 -11.28
C HIS A 133 10.01 -11.53 -12.54
N ALA A 134 9.84 -10.49 -13.37
CA ALA A 134 9.02 -10.56 -14.58
C ALA A 134 9.48 -11.67 -15.53
N HIS A 135 10.79 -11.93 -15.61
CA HIS A 135 11.39 -12.97 -16.45
C HIS A 135 11.40 -14.38 -15.80
N ASN A 136 11.01 -14.50 -14.53
CA ASN A 136 10.99 -15.78 -13.82
C ASN A 136 9.59 -16.08 -13.28
N LEU A 137 8.80 -16.76 -14.13
CA LEU A 137 7.42 -17.12 -13.85
C LEU A 137 7.27 -18.06 -12.65
N GLU A 138 8.26 -18.93 -12.38
CA GLU A 138 8.23 -19.85 -11.24
C GLU A 138 8.19 -19.10 -9.90
N LYS A 139 8.97 -18.02 -9.79
CA LYS A 139 8.97 -17.16 -8.60
C LYS A 139 7.65 -16.39 -8.42
N LEU A 140 6.91 -16.16 -9.51
CA LEU A 140 5.60 -15.49 -9.47
C LEU A 140 4.44 -16.45 -9.17
N ALA A 141 4.65 -17.76 -9.22
CA ALA A 141 3.60 -18.75 -8.98
C ALA A 141 3.06 -18.73 -7.54
N LEU A 142 3.90 -18.33 -6.59
CA LEU A 142 3.60 -18.30 -5.16
C LEU A 142 3.67 -16.87 -4.59
N PRO A 143 2.77 -16.52 -3.65
CA PRO A 143 2.87 -15.24 -2.96
C PRO A 143 4.15 -15.17 -2.12
N PRO A 144 4.64 -13.94 -1.83
CA PRO A 144 5.79 -13.76 -0.95
C PRO A 144 5.54 -14.33 0.45
N THR A 145 6.51 -15.07 0.98
CA THR A 145 6.42 -15.76 2.28
C THR A 145 6.19 -14.81 3.46
N GLU A 146 6.57 -13.54 3.33
CA GLU A 146 6.36 -12.47 4.31
C GLU A 146 4.88 -12.10 4.51
N TYR A 147 4.05 -12.36 3.51
CA TYR A 147 2.64 -11.98 3.45
C TYR A 147 1.74 -13.22 3.38
N LYS A 148 1.80 -14.04 4.44
CA LYS A 148 1.02 -15.28 4.59
C LYS A 148 -0.50 -15.08 4.46
N GLN A 149 -0.99 -13.88 4.73
CA GLN A 149 -2.42 -13.56 4.60
C GLN A 149 -2.90 -13.45 3.15
N ILE A 150 -2.00 -13.38 2.17
CA ILE A 150 -2.36 -13.40 0.75
C ILE A 150 -2.51 -14.85 0.30
N SER A 151 -3.70 -15.23 -0.13
CA SER A 151 -3.91 -16.57 -0.68
C SER A 151 -3.25 -16.73 -2.04
N LYS A 152 -2.89 -17.98 -2.40
CA LYS A 152 -2.33 -18.29 -3.74
C LYS A 152 -3.28 -17.87 -4.87
N LYS A 153 -4.59 -17.98 -4.65
CA LYS A 153 -5.62 -17.58 -5.64
C LYS A 153 -5.62 -16.07 -5.86
N GLU A 154 -5.64 -15.29 -4.78
CA GLU A 154 -5.59 -13.82 -4.86
C GLU A 154 -4.29 -13.34 -5.50
N TRP A 155 -3.17 -13.98 -5.17
CA TRP A 155 -1.87 -13.66 -5.76
C TRP A 155 -1.88 -13.87 -7.27
N LYS A 156 -2.34 -15.03 -7.75
CA LYS A 156 -2.44 -15.32 -9.19
C LYS A 156 -3.30 -14.30 -9.93
N LEU A 157 -4.47 -13.95 -9.38
CA LEU A 157 -5.33 -12.91 -9.95
C LEU A 157 -4.63 -11.56 -10.00
N PHE A 158 -3.91 -11.20 -8.95
CA PHE A 158 -3.18 -9.94 -8.87
C PHE A 158 -2.00 -9.86 -9.87
N VAL A 159 -1.26 -10.94 -10.05
CA VAL A 159 -0.19 -11.05 -11.06
C VAL A 159 -0.77 -10.93 -12.47
N LYS A 160 -1.80 -11.74 -12.79
CA LYS A 160 -2.49 -11.67 -14.10
C LYS A 160 -2.98 -10.25 -14.41
N LYS A 161 -3.58 -9.58 -13.43
CA LYS A 161 -4.04 -8.20 -13.58
C LYS A 161 -2.90 -7.21 -13.81
N THR A 162 -1.76 -7.40 -13.17
CA THR A 162 -0.60 -6.50 -13.30
C THR A 162 -0.03 -6.50 -14.73
N PHE A 163 -0.14 -7.62 -15.44
CA PHE A 163 0.27 -7.75 -16.84
C PHE A 163 -0.87 -7.53 -17.85
N SER A 164 -2.08 -7.19 -17.39
CA SER A 164 -3.17 -6.83 -18.31
C SER A 164 -2.85 -5.53 -19.06
N GLU A 165 -3.25 -5.48 -20.33
CA GLU A 165 -3.04 -4.32 -21.21
C GLU A 165 -3.63 -3.04 -20.59
N GLU A 166 -4.86 -3.10 -20.08
CA GLU A 166 -5.52 -1.97 -19.40
C GLU A 166 -4.67 -1.41 -18.25
N PHE A 167 -4.04 -2.29 -17.46
CA PHE A 167 -3.21 -1.87 -16.34
C PHE A 167 -1.90 -1.25 -16.82
N VAL A 168 -1.26 -1.87 -17.81
CA VAL A 168 0.00 -1.39 -18.40
C VAL A 168 -0.22 0.00 -19.00
N GLU A 169 -1.26 0.19 -19.80
CA GLU A 169 -1.58 1.49 -20.43
C GLU A 169 -1.85 2.57 -19.36
N LYS A 170 -2.66 2.25 -18.34
CA LYS A 170 -2.93 3.17 -17.21
C LYS A 170 -1.65 3.55 -16.47
N SER A 171 -0.75 2.57 -16.27
CA SER A 171 0.55 2.77 -15.61
C SER A 171 1.48 3.65 -16.44
N GLN A 172 1.59 3.41 -17.74
CA GLN A 172 2.39 4.22 -18.66
C GLN A 172 1.89 5.67 -18.74
N LYS A 173 0.57 5.87 -18.86
CA LYS A 173 -0.06 7.21 -18.81
C LYS A 173 0.28 7.96 -17.51
N ALA A 174 0.26 7.27 -16.37
CA ALA A 174 0.63 7.84 -15.08
C ALA A 174 2.14 8.19 -14.98
N LYS A 175 3.02 7.30 -15.46
CA LYS A 175 4.48 7.53 -15.52
C LYS A 175 4.81 8.73 -16.42
N ALA A 176 4.20 8.82 -17.60
CA ALA A 176 4.38 9.94 -18.52
C ALA A 176 3.96 11.28 -17.88
N ARG A 177 2.83 11.30 -17.17
CA ARG A 177 2.39 12.49 -16.42
C ARG A 177 3.38 12.85 -15.32
N ARG A 178 3.91 11.86 -14.59
CA ARG A 178 4.90 12.09 -13.53
C ARG A 178 6.22 12.65 -14.08
N LYS A 179 6.69 12.18 -15.25
CA LYS A 179 7.91 12.69 -15.91
C LYS A 179 7.81 14.18 -16.28
N LYS A 180 6.60 14.67 -16.57
CA LYS A 180 6.34 16.09 -16.86
C LYS A 180 6.32 16.98 -15.60
N HIS A 181 6.33 16.41 -14.40
CA HIS A 181 6.18 17.16 -13.15
C HIS A 181 7.51 17.79 -12.70
N LYS A 182 7.66 19.11 -12.92
CA LYS A 182 8.91 19.85 -12.64
C LYS A 182 9.17 20.14 -11.16
N LEU A 183 8.13 20.43 -10.39
CA LEU A 183 8.27 20.91 -9.00
C LEU A 183 8.00 19.82 -7.97
N ASN A 184 9.04 19.10 -7.56
CA ASN A 184 8.89 18.08 -6.51
C ASN A 184 8.80 18.71 -5.12
N HIS A 185 7.88 18.21 -4.30
CA HIS A 185 7.79 18.57 -2.90
C HIS A 185 9.07 18.18 -2.15
N ARG A 186 9.62 19.13 -1.37
CA ARG A 186 10.91 18.97 -0.66
C ARG A 186 10.79 18.67 0.83
N LEU A 187 9.59 18.71 1.42
CA LEU A 187 9.46 18.33 2.83
C LEU A 187 9.52 16.80 3.00
N GLY A 188 9.98 16.37 4.17
CA GLY A 188 10.00 14.97 4.56
C GLY A 188 8.60 14.38 4.77
N SER A 189 8.55 13.14 5.26
CA SER A 189 7.30 12.38 5.45
C SER A 189 6.27 13.05 6.37
N THR A 190 6.68 13.98 7.23
CA THR A 190 5.79 14.70 8.15
C THR A 190 5.08 15.90 7.50
N GLY A 191 5.51 16.32 6.30
CA GLY A 191 4.93 17.46 5.58
C GLY A 191 4.94 18.76 6.40
N TYR A 192 4.05 19.69 6.02
CA TYR A 192 3.88 20.99 6.71
C TYR A 192 3.32 20.83 8.13
N GLY A 193 2.41 19.88 8.36
CA GLY A 193 1.83 19.64 9.69
C GLY A 193 2.86 19.24 10.75
N GLY A 194 3.93 18.57 10.34
CA GLY A 194 5.04 18.20 11.21
C GLY A 194 6.00 19.33 11.56
N LEU A 195 6.18 20.30 10.65
CA LEU A 195 7.01 21.48 10.90
C LEU A 195 6.45 22.31 12.06
N LEU A 196 5.13 22.42 12.13
CA LEU A 196 4.42 23.23 13.13
C LEU A 196 4.40 22.62 14.54
N VAL A 197 4.81 21.36 14.69
CA VAL A 197 4.88 20.66 16.00
C VAL A 197 6.31 20.62 16.55
N LYS A 198 7.32 20.85 15.72
CA LYS A 198 8.71 21.00 16.18
C LYS A 198 8.91 22.43 16.73
N LYS A 199 8.73 22.59 18.04
CA LYS A 199 9.39 23.64 18.82
C LYS A 199 10.54 23.02 19.57
#